data_AF-A0A3D3LSY3-F1
#
_entry.id   AF-A0A3D3LSY3-F1
#
_cell.length_a   1.000
_cell.length_b   1.000
_cell.length_c   1.000
_cell.angle_alpha   90.00
_cell.angle_beta   90.00
_cell.angle_gamma   90.00
#
_symmetry.space_group_name_H-M   'P 1'
#
loop_
_entity.id
_entity.type
_entity.pdbx_description
1 polymer ?
#
loop_
_entity_poly.entity_id
_entity_poly.type
_entity_poly.pdbx_seq_one_letter_code
_entity_poly.pdbx_strand_id
1 'polypeptide(L)'
;MKNSIKTLTLCFILFSASQLAFSQTVTQEWVAKYSGPLLGFSFCQEMVIDSVGNVHIVGTSKGMNTDYDIITIKYNSNGVLLWDARYNGNNNTYDVATDIEIDRNGNLYVTGLIQDTNGRKLVT
;
A
#
# COMPACT_ATOMS: atom_id res chain seq x y z
N MET A 1 14.41 -7.20 71.08
CA MET A 1 15.04 -6.84 69.79
C MET A 1 14.50 -7.74 68.69
N LYS A 2 13.49 -7.31 67.93
CA LYS A 2 13.06 -7.97 66.68
C LYS A 2 11.94 -7.12 66.08
N ASN A 3 12.33 -6.10 65.32
CA ASN A 3 11.52 -5.39 64.34
C ASN A 3 12.51 -4.56 63.51
N SER A 4 12.62 -4.86 62.21
CA SER A 4 13.01 -3.92 61.11
C SER A 4 13.72 -4.61 59.92
N ILE A 5 13.16 -5.70 59.37
CA ILE A 5 13.63 -6.27 58.09
C ILE A 5 12.43 -6.71 57.23
N LYS A 6 11.45 -5.82 57.02
CA LYS A 6 10.39 -6.05 56.01
C LYS A 6 10.21 -4.89 55.02
N THR A 7 11.03 -3.84 55.11
CA THR A 7 10.85 -2.65 54.27
C THR A 7 11.83 -2.55 53.09
N LEU A 8 12.84 -3.43 52.98
CA LEU A 8 13.93 -3.22 52.01
C LEU A 8 13.85 -4.03 50.71
N THR A 9 12.96 -5.03 50.60
CA THR A 9 12.86 -5.85 49.37
C THR A 9 11.70 -5.44 48.45
N LEU A 10 10.93 -4.40 48.79
CA LEU A 10 9.82 -3.93 47.95
C LEU A 10 10.23 -2.85 46.93
N CYS A 11 11.41 -2.24 47.06
CA CYS A 11 11.85 -1.18 46.14
C CYS A 11 12.59 -1.68 44.89
N PHE A 12 12.99 -2.95 44.81
CA PHE A 12 13.74 -3.47 43.65
C PHE A 12 12.85 -4.06 42.54
N ILE A 13 11.60 -4.42 42.83
CA ILE A 13 10.66 -5.00 41.83
C ILE A 13 9.85 -3.90 41.12
N LEU A 14 9.85 -2.67 41.63
CA LEU A 14 9.16 -1.54 41.00
C LEU A 14 10.03 -0.73 40.03
N PHE A 15 11.34 -0.99 39.92
CA PHE A 15 12.22 -0.28 38.99
C PHE A 15 12.43 -1.00 37.64
N SER A 16 12.01 -2.27 37.50
CA SER A 16 12.13 -3.02 36.24
C SER A 16 10.95 -2.83 35.28
N ALA A 17 9.94 -2.03 35.65
CA ALA A 17 8.73 -1.85 34.85
C ALA A 17 8.63 -0.51 34.11
N SER A 18 9.65 0.36 34.16
CA SER A 18 9.71 1.47 33.21
C SER A 18 10.30 0.96 31.90
N GLN A 19 9.48 0.26 31.11
CA GLN A 19 9.78 0.10 29.69
C GLN A 19 9.83 1.51 29.11
N LEU A 20 11.03 2.01 28.84
CA LEU A 20 11.22 3.19 28.02
C LEU A 20 10.62 2.83 26.67
N ALA A 21 9.43 3.35 26.39
CA ALA A 21 8.88 3.32 25.05
C ALA A 21 9.77 4.24 24.21
N PHE A 22 10.76 3.67 23.53
CA PHE A 22 11.46 4.36 22.47
C PHE A 22 10.46 4.59 21.34
N SER A 23 10.29 5.85 20.94
CA SER A 23 9.57 6.14 19.70
C SER A 23 10.31 5.46 18.55
N GLN A 24 9.58 4.71 17.72
CA GLN A 24 10.16 4.12 16.52
C GLN A 24 10.69 5.27 15.65
N THR A 25 11.99 5.29 15.43
CA THR A 25 12.59 6.25 14.48
C THR A 25 12.17 5.80 13.08
N VAL A 26 11.37 6.61 12.41
CA VAL A 26 10.94 6.33 11.04
C VAL A 26 12.06 6.72 10.08
N THR A 27 12.72 5.72 9.50
CA THR A 27 13.70 5.90 8.42
C THR A 27 13.08 5.49 7.10
N GLN A 28 13.25 6.32 6.07
CA GLN A 28 12.84 5.97 4.71
C GLN A 28 13.75 4.86 4.19
N GLU A 29 13.20 3.66 3.95
CA GLU A 29 13.96 2.56 3.34
C GLU A 29 14.16 2.77 1.85
N TRP A 30 13.10 3.11 1.12
CA TRP A 30 13.14 3.39 -0.31
C TRP A 30 12.03 4.34 -0.74
N VAL A 31 12.23 4.98 -1.91
CA VAL A 31 11.20 5.75 -2.62
C VAL A 31 11.24 5.35 -4.08
N ALA A 32 10.10 4.92 -4.61
CA ALA A 32 9.89 4.72 -6.04
C ALA A 32 8.91 5.79 -6.54
N LYS A 33 9.20 6.35 -7.72
CA LYS A 33 8.28 7.26 -8.42
C LYS A 33 7.79 6.57 -9.66
N TYR A 34 6.47 6.46 -9.80
CA TYR A 34 5.84 6.00 -11.02
C TYR A 34 5.35 7.18 -11.84
N SER A 35 5.82 7.27 -13.08
CA SER A 35 5.28 8.15 -14.10
C SER A 35 4.82 7.26 -15.23
N GLY A 36 3.54 7.31 -15.57
CA GLY A 36 3.02 6.60 -16.73
C GLY A 36 3.68 7.05 -18.04
N PRO A 37 3.23 6.51 -19.19
CA PRO A 37 3.87 6.78 -20.49
C PRO A 37 3.82 8.25 -20.94
N LEU A 38 3.00 9.09 -20.30
CA LEU A 38 2.91 10.53 -20.55
C LEU A 38 3.14 11.31 -19.25
N LEU A 39 3.56 12.58 -19.40
CA LEU A 39 3.65 13.57 -18.31
C LEU A 39 2.25 14.06 -17.84
N GLY A 40 1.32 13.13 -17.62
CA GLY A 40 -0.02 13.40 -17.10
C GLY A 40 -0.11 13.13 -15.59
N PHE A 41 -1.22 13.56 -14.98
CA PHE A 41 -1.48 13.21 -13.58
C PHE A 41 -1.59 11.68 -13.44
N SER A 42 -1.01 11.16 -12.36
CA SER A 42 -1.18 9.77 -11.95
C SER A 42 -1.61 9.80 -10.49
N PHE A 43 -2.67 9.07 -10.16
CA PHE A 43 -3.26 9.03 -8.83
C PHE A 43 -3.13 7.61 -8.30
N CYS A 44 -2.53 7.48 -7.13
CA CYS A 44 -2.62 6.25 -6.35
C CYS A 44 -4.00 6.20 -5.70
N GLN A 45 -4.68 5.07 -5.81
CA GLN A 45 -5.96 4.86 -5.15
C GLN A 45 -5.76 4.01 -3.88
N GLU A 46 -5.05 2.90 -4.00
CA GLU A 46 -4.85 1.97 -2.87
C GLU A 46 -3.55 1.16 -3.04
N MET A 47 -3.07 0.62 -1.92
CA MET A 47 -1.93 -0.29 -1.88
C MET A 47 -2.17 -1.46 -0.92
N VAL A 48 -1.69 -2.64 -1.29
CA VAL A 48 -1.70 -3.85 -0.47
C VAL A 48 -0.31 -4.50 -0.45
N ILE A 49 -0.03 -5.26 0.59
CA ILE A 49 1.26 -5.96 0.77
C ILE A 49 0.98 -7.45 0.80
N ASP A 50 1.69 -8.22 -0.03
CA ASP A 50 1.56 -9.68 -0.03
C ASP A 50 2.35 -10.35 1.10
N SER A 51 2.14 -11.66 1.30
CA SER A 51 2.74 -12.43 2.39
C SER A 51 4.27 -12.48 2.38
N VAL A 52 4.92 -12.13 1.26
CA VAL A 52 6.38 -12.06 1.12
C VAL A 52 6.90 -10.62 1.11
N GLY A 53 6.03 -9.64 1.35
CA GLY A 53 6.40 -8.23 1.49
C GLY A 53 6.50 -7.46 0.18
N ASN A 54 6.01 -8.00 -0.95
CA ASN A 54 5.89 -7.18 -2.15
C ASN A 54 4.73 -6.19 -1.99
N VAL A 55 4.95 -4.98 -2.49
CA VAL A 55 3.96 -3.90 -2.48
C VAL A 55 3.24 -3.88 -3.82
N HIS A 56 1.93 -3.96 -3.78
CA HIS A 56 1.06 -3.82 -4.95
C HIS A 56 0.28 -2.52 -4.82
N ILE A 57 0.26 -1.74 -5.89
CA ILE A 57 -0.37 -0.42 -5.93
C ILE A 57 -1.35 -0.41 -7.08
N VAL A 58 -2.56 0.07 -6.82
CA VAL A 58 -3.53 0.36 -7.87
C VAL A 58 -3.75 1.86 -7.96
N GLY A 59 -3.97 2.33 -9.18
CA GLY A 59 -4.20 3.74 -9.41
C GLY A 59 -4.76 4.01 -10.79
N THR A 60 -4.78 5.28 -11.13
CA THR A 60 -5.29 5.78 -12.39
C THR A 60 -4.23 6.69 -13.02
N SER A 61 -3.87 6.45 -14.29
CA SER A 61 -2.82 7.20 -14.96
C SER A 61 -3.14 7.44 -16.42
N LYS A 62 -2.77 8.62 -16.94
CA LYS A 62 -2.95 8.99 -18.34
C LYS A 62 -2.22 8.00 -19.28
N GLY A 63 -2.93 7.43 -20.25
CA GLY A 63 -2.34 6.49 -21.21
C GLY A 63 -1.91 7.14 -22.52
N MET A 64 -1.16 6.38 -23.32
CA MET A 64 -0.66 6.83 -24.62
C MET A 64 -1.77 6.66 -25.66
N ASN A 65 -2.34 7.79 -26.11
CA ASN A 65 -3.51 7.86 -27.01
C ASN A 65 -4.84 7.41 -26.40
N THR A 66 -4.90 7.31 -25.06
CA THR A 66 -6.12 7.03 -24.31
C THR A 66 -6.38 8.14 -23.31
N ASP A 67 -7.54 8.10 -22.63
CA ASP A 67 -7.73 8.93 -21.45
C ASP A 67 -6.97 8.39 -20.23
N TYR A 68 -7.56 8.50 -19.05
CA TYR A 68 -6.98 7.86 -17.88
C TYR A 68 -7.35 6.39 -17.89
N ASP A 69 -6.37 5.54 -17.62
CA ASP A 69 -6.56 4.10 -17.53
C ASP A 69 -6.21 3.63 -16.12
N ILE A 70 -6.74 2.46 -15.75
CA ILE A 70 -6.38 1.77 -14.52
C ILE A 70 -4.93 1.26 -14.66
N ILE A 71 -4.13 1.44 -13.61
CA ILE A 71 -2.79 0.89 -13.51
C ILE A 71 -2.66 0.01 -12.27
N THR A 72 -1.87 -1.05 -12.39
CA THR A 72 -1.45 -1.89 -11.27
C THR A 72 0.06 -2.02 -11.31
N ILE A 73 0.73 -1.77 -10.20
CA ILE A 73 2.19 -1.77 -10.10
C ILE A 73 2.59 -2.69 -8.97
N LYS A 74 3.62 -3.52 -9.19
CA LYS A 74 4.22 -4.36 -8.15
C LYS A 74 5.69 -4.00 -7.93
N TYR A 75 6.04 -3.70 -6.69
CA TYR A 75 7.42 -3.59 -6.22
C TYR A 75 7.76 -4.74 -5.29
N ASN A 76 9.00 -5.21 -5.26
CA ASN A 76 9.46 -6.08 -4.19
C ASN A 76 9.67 -5.31 -2.88
N SER A 77 9.94 -6.03 -1.79
CA SER A 77 10.16 -5.43 -0.46
C SER A 77 11.30 -4.42 -0.39
N ASN A 78 12.26 -4.48 -1.32
CA ASN A 78 13.38 -3.55 -1.44
C ASN A 78 13.08 -2.34 -2.35
N GLY A 79 11.83 -2.20 -2.84
CA GLY A 79 11.42 -1.10 -3.72
C GLY A 79 11.80 -1.28 -5.20
N VAL A 80 12.21 -2.47 -5.63
CA VAL A 80 12.50 -2.75 -7.04
C VAL A 80 11.20 -3.08 -7.78
N LEU A 81 10.94 -2.38 -8.89
CA LEU A 81 9.79 -2.65 -9.76
C LEU A 81 9.90 -4.07 -10.32
N LEU A 82 8.90 -4.90 -10.05
CA LEU A 82 8.78 -6.24 -10.60
C LEU A 82 7.98 -6.23 -11.91
N TRP A 83 6.85 -5.50 -11.92
CA TRP A 83 6.04 -5.26 -13.11
C TRP A 83 5.08 -4.10 -12.90
N ASP A 84 4.60 -3.54 -14.01
CA ASP A 84 3.42 -2.70 -14.06
C ASP A 84 2.51 -3.15 -15.20
N ALA A 85 1.21 -2.98 -15.00
CA ALA A 85 0.16 -3.35 -15.93
C ALA A 85 -0.84 -2.20 -16.06
N ARG A 86 -1.44 -2.10 -17.24
CA ARG A 86 -2.43 -1.08 -17.59
C ARG A 86 -3.68 -1.76 -18.12
N TYR A 87 -4.83 -1.30 -17.64
CA TYR A 87 -6.13 -1.71 -18.12
C TYR A 87 -6.89 -0.49 -18.65
N ASN A 88 -7.02 -0.46 -19.98
CA ASN A 88 -7.82 0.50 -20.73
C ASN A 88 -9.11 -0.20 -21.14
N GLY A 89 -10.24 0.36 -20.73
CA GLY A 89 -11.57 -0.07 -21.12
C GLY A 89 -11.86 0.20 -22.59
N ASN A 90 -13.12 0.04 -22.96
CA ASN A 90 -13.53 0.26 -24.34
C ASN A 90 -13.49 1.75 -24.69
N ASN A 91 -13.16 2.06 -25.95
CA ASN A 91 -13.20 3.40 -26.53
C ASN A 91 -12.18 4.42 -25.99
N ASN A 92 -11.15 3.98 -25.26
CA ASN A 92 -10.03 4.84 -24.84
C ASN A 92 -10.47 6.03 -23.96
N THR A 93 -11.50 5.83 -23.13
CA THR A 93 -12.11 6.89 -22.29
C THR A 93 -11.59 6.86 -20.85
N TYR A 94 -12.21 7.64 -19.97
CA TYR A 94 -11.79 7.80 -18.58
C TYR A 94 -12.18 6.57 -17.73
N ASP A 95 -11.18 5.77 -17.38
CA ASP A 95 -11.28 4.61 -16.52
C ASP A 95 -10.56 4.85 -15.19
N VAL A 96 -11.18 4.41 -14.10
CA VAL A 96 -10.68 4.67 -12.74
C VAL A 96 -10.62 3.40 -11.91
N ALA A 97 -9.51 3.23 -11.21
CA ALA A 97 -9.40 2.24 -10.15
C ALA A 97 -10.23 2.67 -8.95
N THR A 98 -10.81 1.71 -8.23
CA THR A 98 -11.52 1.96 -6.97
C THR A 98 -10.91 1.24 -5.79
N ASP A 99 -10.44 -0.01 -5.97
CA ASP A 99 -9.99 -0.87 -4.87
C ASP A 99 -9.03 -1.96 -5.40
N ILE A 100 -8.20 -2.51 -4.52
CA ILE A 100 -7.39 -3.71 -4.77
C ILE A 100 -7.35 -4.61 -3.53
N GLU A 101 -7.62 -5.90 -3.73
CA GLU A 101 -7.55 -6.91 -2.68
C GLU A 101 -6.68 -8.10 -3.09
N ILE A 102 -6.08 -8.76 -2.09
CA ILE A 102 -5.26 -9.96 -2.30
C ILE A 102 -5.84 -11.17 -1.55
N ASP A 103 -6.07 -12.26 -2.26
CA ASP A 103 -6.51 -13.51 -1.61
C ASP A 103 -5.34 -14.24 -0.93
N ARG A 104 -5.67 -15.30 -0.18
CA ARG A 104 -4.67 -16.11 0.54
C ARG A 104 -3.70 -16.87 -0.37
N ASN A 105 -4.03 -17.02 -1.65
CA ASN A 105 -3.17 -17.66 -2.64
C ASN A 105 -2.26 -16.64 -3.34
N GLY A 106 -2.41 -15.34 -3.03
CA GLY A 106 -1.63 -14.26 -3.64
C GLY A 106 -2.21 -13.75 -4.95
N ASN A 107 -3.46 -14.10 -5.29
CA ASN A 107 -4.13 -13.52 -6.46
C ASN A 107 -4.63 -12.11 -6.13
N LEU A 108 -4.44 -11.19 -7.06
CA LEU A 108 -4.87 -9.80 -6.96
C LEU A 108 -6.20 -9.60 -7.68
N TYR A 109 -7.11 -8.89 -7.05
CA TYR A 109 -8.39 -8.49 -7.61
C TYR A 109 -8.46 -6.97 -7.60
N VAL A 110 -8.73 -6.36 -8.75
CA VAL A 110 -8.74 -4.90 -8.91
C VAL A 110 -10.11 -4.50 -9.39
N THR A 111 -10.80 -3.66 -8.61
CA THR A 111 -12.08 -3.11 -9.05
C THR A 111 -11.92 -1.70 -9.60
N GLY A 112 -12.86 -1.31 -10.46
CA GLY A 112 -12.88 0.02 -11.02
C GLY A 112 -14.16 0.36 -11.76
N LEU A 113 -14.19 1.56 -12.31
CA LEU A 113 -15.22 2.00 -13.24
C LEU A 113 -14.57 2.28 -14.59
N ILE A 114 -15.11 1.65 -15.63
CA ILE A 114 -14.81 2.03 -17.01
C ILE A 114 -15.92 2.93 -17.56
N GLN A 115 -15.55 3.86 -18.43
CA GLN A 115 -16.52 4.59 -19.21
C GLN A 115 -16.73 3.89 -20.56
N ASP A 116 -17.99 3.71 -20.95
CA ASP A 116 -18.37 3.25 -22.28
C ASP A 116 -19.38 4.23 -22.88
N THR A 117 -19.63 4.12 -24.18
CA THR A 117 -20.66 4.85 -24.93
C THR A 117 -22.05 4.78 -24.30
N ASN A 118 -22.33 3.74 -23.49
CA ASN A 118 -23.60 3.55 -22.79
C ASN A 118 -23.57 3.94 -21.29
N GLY A 119 -22.49 4.56 -20.81
CA GLY A 119 -22.34 4.96 -19.40
C GLY A 119 -21.21 4.23 -18.66
N ARG A 120 -21.15 4.41 -17.33
CA ARG A 120 -20.12 3.79 -16.47
C ARG A 120 -20.45 2.34 -16.15
N LYS A 121 -19.45 1.46 -16.17
CA LYS A 121 -19.57 0.03 -15.83
C LYS A 121 -18.53 -0.36 -14.78
N LEU A 122 -18.91 -1.24 -13.85
CA LEU A 122 -18.00 -1.83 -12.88
C LEU A 122 -17.10 -2.88 -13.56
N VAL A 123 -15.82 -2.91 -13.21
CA VAL A 123 -14.87 -3.96 -13.56
C VAL A 123 -14.28 -4.58 -12.29
N THR A 124 -13.84 -5.84 -12.36
CA THR A 124 -13.20 -6.62 -11.28
C THR A 124 -12.16 -7.55 -11.88
#